data_AF-A0A7X6UMN6-F1
#
_entry.id   AF-A0A7X6UMN6-F1
#
_cell.length_a   1.000
_cell.length_b   1.000
_cell.length_c   1.000
_cell.angle_alpha   90.00
_cell.angle_beta   90.00
_cell.angle_gamma   90.00
#
_symmetry.space_group_name_H-M   'P 1'
#
loop_
_entity.id
_entity.type
_entity.pdbx_description
1 polymer ?
#
loop_
_entity_poly.entity_id
_entity_poly.type
_entity_poly.pdbx_seq_one_letter_code
_entity_poly.pdbx_strand_id
1 'polypeptide(L)'
;GFALIPDVVNPRKIEGGVGTKSGKFYYTGDRPERWLDEKGLHLHGYWFYDWADQRMFVDEIDTERKIISLHKPSTHSYGIRKNRRFAAFNALCEIDLPGEWVLDKEAGKIYFYPPGPVKGADIEISMLVGGMVQLDDVSHVTFKGLTFEQCRNHGLVTQGGSHLRIEDCVFRNMGSWALRIQNGTGHRVTG
;
A
#
# COMPACT_ATOMS: atom_id res chain seq x y z
N GLY A 1 -11.48 0.94 -11.21
CA GLY A 1 -11.33 -0.54 -11.39
C GLY A 1 -10.03 -0.93 -12.10
N PHE A 2 -9.64 -2.22 -12.03
CA PHE A 2 -8.39 -2.74 -12.65
C PHE A 2 -8.44 -2.79 -14.19
N ALA A 3 -7.38 -2.33 -14.83
CA ALA A 3 -7.11 -2.45 -16.26
C ALA A 3 -6.05 -3.53 -16.54
N LEU A 4 -6.01 -4.05 -17.77
CA LEU A 4 -5.01 -5.03 -18.20
C LEU A 4 -3.82 -4.35 -18.88
N ILE A 5 -2.65 -4.96 -18.69
CA ILE A 5 -1.41 -4.67 -19.43
C ILE A 5 -1.46 -5.43 -20.77
N PRO A 6 -1.79 -4.78 -21.91
CA PRO A 6 -1.81 -5.41 -23.23
C PRO A 6 -0.46 -5.98 -23.66
N ASP A 7 0.64 -5.29 -23.34
CA ASP A 7 1.99 -5.78 -23.56
C ASP A 7 3.03 -4.96 -22.76
N VAL A 8 4.27 -5.41 -22.75
CA VAL A 8 5.40 -4.72 -22.10
C VAL A 8 6.43 -4.25 -23.12
N VAL A 9 7.22 -3.22 -22.76
CA VAL A 9 8.27 -2.70 -23.65
C VAL A 9 9.51 -3.60 -23.60
N ASN A 10 10.00 -4.02 -24.77
CA ASN A 10 11.17 -4.88 -24.95
C ASN A 10 11.10 -6.19 -24.13
N PRO A 11 10.08 -7.05 -24.36
CA PRO A 11 9.93 -8.29 -23.62
C PRO A 11 11.12 -9.22 -23.86
N ARG A 12 11.57 -9.88 -22.79
CA ARG A 12 12.65 -10.88 -22.82
C ARG A 12 12.35 -12.02 -21.87
N LYS A 13 13.06 -13.13 -22.01
CA LYS A 13 13.02 -14.21 -21.03
C LYS A 13 13.68 -13.74 -19.74
N ILE A 14 12.91 -13.73 -18.65
CA ILE A 14 13.38 -13.50 -17.29
C ILE A 14 12.94 -14.68 -16.42
N GLU A 15 13.35 -14.69 -15.16
CA GLU A 15 12.91 -15.71 -14.21
C GLU A 15 11.37 -15.74 -14.13
N GLY A 16 10.77 -16.92 -14.29
CA GLY A 16 9.32 -17.09 -14.27
C GLY A 16 8.57 -16.90 -15.59
N GLY A 17 9.23 -16.42 -16.66
CA GLY A 17 8.61 -16.35 -17.99
C GLY A 17 9.06 -15.16 -18.84
N VAL A 18 8.22 -14.78 -19.81
CA VAL A 18 8.47 -13.62 -20.68
C VAL A 18 7.92 -12.36 -20.01
N GLY A 19 8.76 -11.33 -19.90
CA GLY A 19 8.42 -10.04 -19.31
C GLY A 19 9.54 -9.02 -19.46
N THR A 20 9.52 -7.97 -18.66
CA THR A 20 10.55 -6.92 -18.66
C THR A 20 10.85 -6.44 -17.24
N LYS A 21 12.08 -5.97 -16.99
CA LYS A 21 12.45 -5.28 -15.75
C LYS A 21 12.58 -3.76 -15.92
N SER A 22 12.21 -3.24 -17.10
CA SER A 22 12.34 -1.80 -17.41
C SER A 22 11.31 -0.93 -16.70
N GLY A 23 10.24 -1.51 -16.14
CA GLY A 23 9.14 -0.73 -15.57
C GLY A 23 8.16 -0.17 -16.60
N LYS A 24 8.36 -0.45 -17.90
CA LYS A 24 7.58 0.16 -18.98
C LYS A 24 6.60 -0.81 -19.60
N PHE A 25 5.34 -0.40 -19.69
CA PHE A 25 4.29 -1.22 -20.27
C PHE A 25 3.28 -0.37 -21.06
N TYR A 26 2.63 -0.99 -22.04
CA TYR A 26 1.62 -0.33 -22.84
C TYR A 26 0.29 -0.32 -22.09
N TYR A 27 -0.57 0.67 -22.34
CA TYR A 27 -1.93 0.71 -21.84
C TYR A 27 -2.96 0.81 -22.97
N THR A 28 -4.24 0.61 -22.63
CA THR A 28 -5.38 0.78 -23.55
C THR A 28 -6.35 1.80 -23.00
N GLY A 29 -7.22 2.32 -23.87
CA GLY A 29 -8.17 3.37 -23.51
C GLY A 29 -7.52 4.74 -23.36
N ASP A 30 -8.25 5.63 -22.70
CA ASP A 30 -7.98 7.07 -22.54
C ASP A 30 -7.75 7.48 -21.08
N ARG A 31 -8.11 6.65 -20.09
CA ARG A 31 -7.97 6.99 -18.67
C ARG A 31 -6.58 7.52 -18.31
N PRO A 32 -5.45 6.90 -18.75
CA PRO A 32 -4.12 7.43 -18.43
C PRO A 32 -3.83 8.83 -18.99
N GLU A 33 -4.54 9.25 -20.04
CA GLU A 33 -4.43 10.60 -20.60
C GLU A 33 -5.00 11.66 -19.64
N ARG A 34 -5.89 11.26 -18.73
CA ARG A 34 -6.45 12.13 -17.67
C ARG A 34 -5.55 12.24 -16.44
N TRP A 35 -4.55 11.36 -16.31
CA TRP A 35 -3.71 11.29 -15.10
C TRP A 35 -2.46 12.18 -15.16
N LEU A 36 -2.26 12.93 -16.25
CA LEU A 36 -1.01 13.67 -16.50
C LEU A 36 -0.70 14.70 -15.41
N ASP A 37 -1.72 15.33 -14.83
CA ASP A 37 -1.58 16.35 -13.80
C ASP A 37 -1.77 15.81 -12.37
N GLU A 38 -1.87 14.48 -12.21
CA GLU A 38 -2.13 13.86 -10.91
C GLU A 38 -0.91 13.88 -10.00
N LYS A 39 -1.08 14.47 -8.81
CA LYS A 39 0.00 14.59 -7.83
C LYS A 39 0.18 13.29 -7.05
N GLY A 40 1.38 12.73 -7.09
CA GLY A 40 1.69 11.50 -6.35
C GLY A 40 0.95 10.26 -6.88
N LEU A 41 0.61 10.28 -8.17
CA LEU A 41 0.01 9.15 -8.87
C LEU A 41 0.84 7.89 -8.67
N HIS A 42 0.18 6.83 -8.23
CA HIS A 42 0.77 5.51 -8.19
C HIS A 42 -0.21 4.47 -8.71
N LEU A 43 0.34 3.37 -9.19
CA LEU A 43 -0.44 2.25 -9.68
C LEU A 43 -0.30 1.10 -8.70
N HIS A 44 -1.41 0.50 -8.33
CA HIS A 44 -1.44 -0.81 -7.68
C HIS A 44 -1.48 -1.88 -8.76
N GLY A 45 -0.41 -2.64 -8.88
CA GLY A 45 -0.30 -3.67 -9.91
C GLY A 45 0.03 -5.04 -9.36
N TYR A 46 -0.57 -6.04 -9.98
CA TYR A 46 -0.13 -7.43 -9.92
C TYR A 46 0.83 -7.64 -11.08
N TRP A 47 2.07 -7.16 -10.94
CA TRP A 47 2.96 -6.90 -12.08
C TRP A 47 3.44 -8.15 -12.81
N PHE A 48 3.77 -9.20 -12.05
CA PHE A 48 4.24 -10.46 -12.59
C PHE A 48 3.44 -11.65 -12.07
N TYR A 49 3.32 -11.79 -10.76
CA TYR A 49 2.53 -12.85 -10.15
C TYR A 49 1.30 -12.29 -9.46
N ASP A 50 0.20 -13.02 -9.52
CA ASP A 50 -1.06 -12.61 -8.88
C ASP A 50 -1.00 -12.69 -7.34
N TRP A 51 0.05 -13.32 -6.78
CA TRP A 51 0.33 -13.35 -5.34
C TRP A 51 1.32 -12.27 -4.88
N ALA A 52 1.88 -11.47 -5.79
CA ALA A 52 2.89 -10.44 -5.50
C ALA A 52 2.46 -9.08 -6.06
N ASP A 53 1.45 -8.46 -5.45
CA ASP A 53 1.08 -7.10 -5.79
C ASP A 53 2.05 -6.08 -5.20
N GLN A 54 2.12 -4.91 -5.84
CA GLN A 54 2.89 -3.78 -5.33
C GLN A 54 2.30 -2.46 -5.82
N ARG A 55 2.32 -1.44 -4.96
CA ARG A 55 2.04 -0.05 -5.35
C ARG A 55 3.34 0.62 -5.79
N MET A 56 3.34 1.20 -6.98
CA MET A 56 4.52 1.83 -7.58
C MET A 56 4.14 3.18 -8.16
N PHE A 57 4.96 4.21 -7.90
CA PHE A 57 4.74 5.54 -8.48
C PHE A 57 4.87 5.50 -10.00
N VAL A 58 4.10 6.35 -10.67
CA VAL A 58 4.28 6.62 -12.10
C VAL A 58 5.42 7.63 -12.26
N ASP A 59 6.32 7.34 -13.19
CA ASP A 59 7.42 8.23 -13.57
C ASP A 59 7.02 9.09 -14.79
N GLU A 60 6.37 8.46 -15.78
CA GLU A 60 5.98 9.11 -17.03
C GLU A 60 4.77 8.39 -17.64
N ILE A 61 3.88 9.15 -18.28
CA ILE A 61 2.83 8.64 -19.18
C ILE A 61 3.05 9.27 -20.55
N ASP A 62 3.44 8.44 -21.51
CA ASP A 62 3.53 8.82 -22.92
C ASP A 62 2.18 8.50 -23.59
N THR A 63 1.43 9.55 -23.93
CA THR A 63 0.10 9.44 -24.53
C THR A 63 0.11 9.14 -26.02
N GLU A 64 1.18 9.53 -26.72
CA GLU A 64 1.35 9.25 -28.15
C GLU A 64 1.64 7.76 -28.38
N ARG A 65 2.57 7.20 -27.60
CA ARG A 65 2.96 5.79 -27.69
C ARG A 65 2.13 4.87 -26.79
N LYS A 66 1.27 5.45 -25.95
CA LYS A 66 0.46 4.77 -24.93
C LYS A 66 1.30 3.88 -24.00
N ILE A 67 2.36 4.44 -23.44
CA ILE A 67 3.27 3.76 -22.51
C ILE A 67 3.22 4.44 -21.14
N ILE A 68 3.16 3.63 -20.08
CA ILE A 68 3.41 4.07 -18.71
C ILE A 68 4.78 3.56 -18.27
N SER A 69 5.58 4.45 -17.67
CA SER A 69 6.84 4.12 -17.01
C SER A 69 6.65 4.17 -15.49
N LEU A 70 7.00 3.08 -14.78
CA LEU A 70 7.01 3.05 -13.32
C LEU A 70 8.32 3.58 -12.75
N HIS A 71 8.23 4.33 -11.66
CA HIS A 71 9.39 4.85 -10.94
C HIS A 71 10.14 3.72 -10.20
N LYS A 72 11.48 3.72 -10.29
CA LYS A 72 12.38 2.73 -9.64
C LYS A 72 11.89 1.27 -9.82
N PRO A 73 11.77 0.78 -11.06
CA PRO A 73 11.18 -0.53 -11.34
C PRO A 73 11.99 -1.70 -10.79
N SER A 74 13.28 -1.48 -10.49
CA SER A 74 14.15 -2.46 -9.83
C SER A 74 13.70 -2.83 -8.42
N THR A 75 12.84 -2.03 -7.78
CA THR A 75 12.24 -2.35 -6.48
C THR A 75 11.25 -3.52 -6.53
N HIS A 76 10.74 -3.84 -7.72
CA HIS A 76 9.95 -5.05 -7.95
C HIS A 76 10.83 -6.14 -8.58
N SER A 77 11.15 -7.19 -7.80
CA SER A 77 12.17 -8.18 -8.18
C SER A 77 11.80 -9.02 -9.41
N TYR A 78 10.51 -9.29 -9.62
CA TYR A 78 10.01 -10.20 -10.67
C TYR A 78 9.88 -9.53 -12.05
N GLY A 79 9.80 -8.21 -12.11
CA GLY A 79 9.50 -7.47 -13.35
C GLY A 79 8.01 -7.37 -13.67
N ILE A 80 7.68 -7.05 -14.92
CA ILE A 80 6.31 -6.84 -15.40
C ILE A 80 6.08 -7.76 -16.59
N ARG A 81 4.88 -8.34 -16.72
CA ARG A 81 4.49 -9.11 -17.91
C ARG A 81 3.12 -8.72 -18.46
N LYS A 82 2.89 -9.11 -19.70
CA LYS A 82 1.62 -9.02 -20.40
C LYS A 82 0.48 -9.74 -19.66
N ASN A 83 -0.75 -9.28 -19.89
CA ASN A 83 -2.00 -9.83 -19.33
C ASN A 83 -2.01 -9.78 -17.79
N ARG A 84 -1.41 -8.73 -17.23
CA ARG A 84 -1.41 -8.45 -15.80
C ARG A 84 -2.28 -7.24 -15.50
N ARG A 85 -2.64 -7.06 -14.24
CA ARG A 85 -3.68 -6.10 -13.83
C ARG A 85 -3.07 -4.96 -13.06
N PHE A 86 -3.52 -3.74 -13.32
CA PHE A 86 -3.17 -2.56 -12.53
C PHE A 86 -4.37 -1.63 -12.34
N ALA A 87 -4.36 -0.82 -11.29
CA ALA A 87 -5.34 0.22 -11.04
C ALA A 87 -4.64 1.51 -10.60
N ALA A 88 -5.18 2.67 -10.96
CA ALA A 88 -4.70 3.96 -10.49
C ALA A 88 -5.10 4.18 -9.03
N PHE A 89 -4.18 4.73 -8.25
CA PHE A 89 -4.34 5.11 -6.85
C PHE A 89 -3.80 6.53 -6.65
N ASN A 90 -4.42 7.25 -5.73
CA ASN A 90 -4.14 8.67 -5.48
C ASN A 90 -4.28 9.54 -6.75
N ALA A 91 -5.34 9.30 -7.52
CA ALA A 91 -5.71 10.08 -8.70
C ALA A 91 -7.08 10.74 -8.45
N LEU A 92 -7.10 12.07 -8.34
CA LEU A 92 -8.30 12.84 -8.02
C LEU A 92 -9.39 12.68 -9.08
N CYS A 93 -9.01 12.64 -10.36
CA CYS A 93 -9.94 12.44 -11.48
C CYS A 93 -10.57 11.03 -11.53
N GLU A 94 -10.10 10.10 -10.70
CA GLU A 94 -10.64 8.75 -10.59
C GLU A 94 -11.49 8.55 -9.32
N ILE A 95 -11.74 9.61 -8.52
CA ILE A 95 -12.76 9.55 -7.46
C ILE A 95 -14.14 9.55 -8.12
N ASP A 96 -14.83 8.42 -8.13
CA ASP A 96 -16.14 8.24 -8.76
C ASP A 96 -17.18 7.52 -7.88
N LEU A 97 -16.74 6.91 -6.77
CA LEU A 97 -17.62 6.18 -5.86
C LEU A 97 -17.52 6.69 -4.41
N PRO A 98 -18.62 6.65 -3.63
CA PRO A 98 -18.58 6.97 -2.21
C PRO A 98 -17.59 6.08 -1.45
N GLY A 99 -16.77 6.68 -0.59
CA GLY A 99 -15.70 6.03 0.16
C GLY A 99 -14.29 6.28 -0.39
N GLU A 100 -14.17 6.76 -1.62
CA GLU A 100 -12.87 7.03 -2.25
C GLU A 100 -12.27 8.37 -1.84
N TRP A 101 -10.94 8.43 -1.77
CA TRP A 101 -10.21 9.61 -1.32
C TRP A 101 -8.82 9.71 -1.96
N VAL A 102 -8.27 10.93 -1.95
CA VAL A 102 -6.95 11.29 -2.45
C VAL A 102 -6.29 12.26 -1.47
N LEU A 103 -4.99 12.10 -1.27
CA LEU A 103 -4.16 12.97 -0.44
C LEU A 103 -3.24 13.80 -1.33
N ASP A 104 -3.49 15.11 -1.38
CA ASP A 104 -2.56 16.10 -1.91
C ASP A 104 -1.67 16.58 -0.77
N LYS A 105 -0.47 15.96 -0.66
CA LYS A 105 0.50 16.29 0.38
C LYS A 105 1.09 17.68 0.23
N GLU A 106 1.22 18.17 -1.00
CA GLU A 106 1.81 19.48 -1.27
C GLU A 106 0.86 20.59 -0.81
N ALA A 107 -0.43 20.44 -1.10
CA ALA A 107 -1.45 21.38 -0.65
C ALA A 107 -1.89 21.15 0.80
N GLY A 108 -1.50 20.03 1.42
CA GLY A 108 -1.98 19.63 2.74
C GLY A 108 -3.48 19.34 2.77
N LYS A 109 -4.04 18.79 1.68
CA LYS A 109 -5.48 18.58 1.51
C LYS A 109 -5.82 17.11 1.30
N ILE A 110 -6.98 16.71 1.82
CA ILE A 110 -7.62 15.44 1.51
C ILE A 110 -8.89 15.76 0.75
N TYR A 111 -9.04 15.13 -0.42
CA TYR A 111 -10.28 15.10 -1.17
C TYR A 111 -10.91 13.73 -0.94
N PHE A 112 -12.19 13.69 -0.60
CA PHE A 112 -12.88 12.45 -0.24
C PHE A 112 -14.34 12.56 -0.66
N TYR A 113 -14.87 11.50 -1.26
CA TYR A 113 -16.29 11.34 -1.53
C TYR A 113 -16.94 10.62 -0.34
N PRO A 114 -17.73 11.31 0.51
CA PRO A 114 -18.30 10.68 1.69
C PRO A 114 -19.25 9.53 1.37
N PRO A 115 -19.14 8.37 2.05
CA PRO A 115 -20.10 7.28 1.93
C PRO A 115 -21.45 7.58 2.61
N GLY A 116 -21.55 8.70 3.32
CA GLY A 116 -22.74 9.15 4.03
C GLY A 116 -22.61 10.59 4.54
N PRO A 117 -23.59 11.06 5.33
CA PRO A 117 -23.56 12.41 5.90
C PRO A 117 -22.31 12.66 6.75
N VAL A 118 -21.62 13.77 6.52
CA VAL A 118 -20.39 14.13 7.25
C VAL A 118 -20.64 14.98 8.51
N LYS A 119 -21.86 15.50 8.68
CA LYS A 119 -22.18 16.36 9.83
C LYS A 119 -22.14 15.52 11.11
N GLY A 120 -21.17 15.82 11.98
CA GLY A 120 -20.96 15.07 13.23
C GLY A 120 -20.24 13.74 13.04
N ALA A 121 -19.65 13.47 11.87
CA ALA A 121 -18.80 12.31 11.66
C ALA A 121 -17.37 12.58 12.16
N ASP A 122 -16.74 11.55 12.71
CA ASP A 122 -15.32 11.56 13.03
C ASP A 122 -14.51 11.17 11.79
N ILE A 123 -13.56 12.02 11.40
CA ILE A 123 -12.66 11.80 10.28
C ILE A 123 -11.24 11.75 10.84
N GLU A 124 -10.59 10.60 10.70
CA GLU A 124 -9.29 10.34 11.29
C GLU A 124 -8.23 10.08 10.21
N ILE A 125 -7.03 10.62 10.41
CA ILE A 125 -5.85 10.31 9.60
C ILE A 125 -4.68 10.00 10.54
N SER A 126 -4.06 8.84 10.34
CA SER A 126 -2.92 8.44 11.16
C SER A 126 -1.66 9.23 10.77
N MET A 127 -1.09 9.96 11.72
CA MET A 127 0.13 10.76 11.52
C MET A 127 1.38 10.12 12.12
N LEU A 128 1.23 9.11 12.98
CA LEU A 128 2.36 8.40 13.59
C LEU A 128 3.18 7.66 12.53
N VAL A 129 4.46 8.00 12.42
CA VAL A 129 5.37 7.39 11.43
C VAL A 129 5.91 6.03 11.91
N GLY A 130 6.14 5.88 13.21
CA GLY A 130 6.62 4.64 13.85
C GLY A 130 5.51 3.65 14.19
N GLY A 131 5.89 2.51 14.78
CA GLY A 131 4.91 1.63 15.42
C GLY A 131 4.37 2.24 16.70
N MET A 132 3.16 1.87 17.14
CA MET A 132 2.55 2.45 18.35
C MET A 132 3.31 2.08 19.61
N VAL A 133 3.74 0.82 19.72
CA VAL A 133 4.53 0.31 20.83
C VAL A 133 5.73 -0.45 20.28
N GLN A 134 6.93 -0.09 20.73
CA GLN A 134 8.18 -0.76 20.39
C GLN A 134 8.87 -1.18 21.69
N LEU A 135 9.16 -2.47 21.81
CA LEU A 135 9.80 -3.08 22.97
C LEU A 135 11.11 -3.73 22.51
N ASP A 136 12.20 -3.43 23.22
CA ASP A 136 13.52 -4.00 22.95
C ASP A 136 14.04 -4.64 24.24
N ASP A 137 14.25 -5.95 24.18
CA ASP A 137 14.69 -6.82 25.29
C ASP A 137 13.90 -6.68 26.62
N VAL A 138 12.61 -6.36 26.52
CA VAL A 138 11.74 -6.12 27.69
C VAL A 138 11.25 -7.44 28.28
N SER A 139 11.24 -7.53 29.62
CA SER A 139 10.72 -8.71 30.32
C SER A 139 9.58 -8.42 31.30
N HIS A 140 8.67 -9.37 31.45
CA HIS A 140 7.57 -9.35 32.43
C HIS A 140 6.59 -8.17 32.30
N VAL A 141 6.30 -7.76 31.07
CA VAL A 141 5.29 -6.73 30.78
C VAL A 141 3.98 -7.37 30.34
N THR A 142 2.86 -6.82 30.79
CA THR A 142 1.51 -7.25 30.38
C THR A 142 0.74 -6.05 29.82
N PHE A 143 0.25 -6.18 28.58
CA PHE A 143 -0.77 -5.31 28.01
C PHE A 143 -2.09 -6.03 28.10
N LYS A 144 -3.08 -5.44 28.80
CA LYS A 144 -4.36 -6.08 29.06
C LYS A 144 -5.55 -5.17 28.77
N GLY A 145 -6.52 -5.65 27.99
CA GLY A 145 -7.79 -4.96 27.78
C GLY A 145 -7.67 -3.65 27.00
N LEU A 146 -6.61 -3.46 26.22
CA LEU A 146 -6.34 -2.23 25.48
C LEU A 146 -6.80 -2.35 24.02
N THR A 147 -7.27 -1.25 23.46
CA THR A 147 -7.50 -1.11 22.01
C THR A 147 -6.37 -0.30 21.39
N PHE A 148 -5.68 -0.88 20.43
CA PHE A 148 -4.70 -0.24 19.57
C PHE A 148 -5.35 0.00 18.20
N GLU A 149 -5.51 1.26 17.79
CA GLU A 149 -6.21 1.60 16.55
C GLU A 149 -5.68 2.84 15.85
N GLN A 150 -5.90 2.91 14.53
CA GLN A 150 -5.51 4.04 13.67
C GLN A 150 -4.00 4.23 13.52
N CYS A 151 -3.28 3.14 13.25
CA CYS A 151 -1.86 3.19 12.92
C CYS A 151 -1.64 3.00 11.42
N ARG A 152 -0.85 3.85 10.75
CA ARG A 152 -0.33 3.55 9.40
C ARG A 152 0.82 2.54 9.37
N ASN A 153 1.31 2.13 10.53
CA ASN A 153 2.45 1.25 10.69
C ASN A 153 2.07 0.06 11.60
N HIS A 154 3.01 -0.44 12.41
CA HIS A 154 2.80 -1.56 13.32
C HIS A 154 2.04 -1.14 14.59
N GLY A 155 1.20 -2.02 15.13
CA GLY A 155 0.59 -1.85 16.45
C GLY A 155 1.64 -2.03 17.55
N LEU A 156 1.97 -3.27 17.89
CA LEU A 156 3.02 -3.60 18.86
C LEU A 156 4.13 -4.42 18.20
N VAL A 157 5.38 -4.00 18.40
CA VAL A 157 6.57 -4.73 17.96
C VAL A 157 7.45 -5.02 19.17
N THR A 158 7.89 -6.28 19.30
CA THR A 158 8.91 -6.66 20.28
C THR A 158 10.08 -7.36 19.60
N GLN A 159 11.28 -7.03 20.07
CA GLN A 159 12.54 -7.62 19.66
C GLN A 159 13.23 -8.16 20.92
N GLY A 160 13.36 -9.48 21.07
CA GLY A 160 13.95 -10.10 22.26
C GLY A 160 13.07 -10.01 23.50
N GLY A 161 13.68 -10.18 24.68
CA GLY A 161 12.99 -10.13 25.97
C GLY A 161 12.36 -11.46 26.40
N SER A 162 11.58 -11.41 27.48
CA SER A 162 10.90 -12.60 27.99
C SER A 162 9.56 -12.31 28.66
N HIS A 163 8.61 -13.24 28.63
CA HIS A 163 7.36 -13.12 29.40
C HIS A 163 6.50 -11.87 29.12
N LEU A 164 6.61 -11.25 27.94
CA LEU A 164 5.60 -10.32 27.41
C LEU A 164 4.24 -11.01 27.28
N ARG A 165 3.18 -10.41 27.84
CA ARG A 165 1.81 -10.88 27.72
C ARG A 165 0.94 -9.84 27.03
N ILE A 166 0.21 -10.27 26.01
CA ILE A 166 -0.84 -9.49 25.36
C ILE A 166 -2.15 -10.23 25.60
N GLU A 167 -2.97 -9.70 26.51
CA GLU A 167 -4.18 -10.36 27.02
C GLU A 167 -5.42 -9.50 26.69
N ASP A 168 -6.41 -10.08 26.02
CA ASP A 168 -7.71 -9.44 25.80
C ASP A 168 -7.61 -8.06 25.09
N CYS A 169 -6.61 -7.89 24.23
CA CYS A 169 -6.37 -6.65 23.48
C CYS A 169 -7.01 -6.69 22.08
N VAL A 170 -7.45 -5.53 21.60
CA VAL A 170 -7.97 -5.34 20.24
C VAL A 170 -6.96 -4.57 19.40
N PHE A 171 -6.66 -5.08 18.21
CA PHE A 171 -5.89 -4.36 17.20
C PHE A 171 -6.75 -4.19 15.95
N ARG A 172 -7.03 -2.95 15.53
CA ARG A 172 -7.84 -2.65 14.33
C ARG A 172 -7.31 -1.43 13.58
N ASN A 173 -7.63 -1.30 12.29
CA ASN A 173 -7.18 -0.17 11.47
C ASN A 173 -5.65 0.04 11.51
N MET A 174 -4.91 -1.04 11.22
CA MET A 174 -3.45 -1.06 11.14
C MET A 174 -3.01 -1.05 9.67
N GLY A 175 -2.00 -0.23 9.34
CA GLY A 175 -1.39 -0.17 8.01
C GLY A 175 -0.32 -1.24 7.78
N SER A 176 0.08 -1.95 8.82
CA SER A 176 1.03 -3.07 8.77
C SER A 176 0.69 -4.13 9.84
N TRP A 177 1.68 -4.82 10.40
CA TRP A 177 1.48 -5.83 11.44
C TRP A 177 0.76 -5.27 12.68
N ALA A 178 -0.33 -5.91 13.09
CA ALA A 178 -0.98 -5.62 14.38
C ALA A 178 -0.03 -5.91 15.55
N LEU A 179 0.56 -7.11 15.53
CA LEU A 179 1.54 -7.57 16.51
C LEU A 179 2.69 -8.26 15.77
N ARG A 180 3.93 -7.90 16.09
CA ARG A 180 5.13 -8.52 15.55
C ARG A 180 6.07 -8.90 16.69
N ILE A 181 6.21 -10.19 16.96
CA ILE A 181 7.12 -10.75 17.97
C ILE A 181 8.33 -11.31 17.25
N GLN A 182 9.52 -10.80 17.56
CA GLN A 182 10.79 -11.24 16.98
C GLN A 182 11.72 -11.66 18.10
N ASN A 183 12.21 -12.91 18.06
CA ASN A 183 13.04 -13.49 19.11
C ASN A 183 12.34 -13.51 20.50
N GLY A 184 13.11 -13.72 21.56
CA GLY A 184 12.62 -13.77 22.95
C GLY A 184 12.06 -15.14 23.37
N THR A 185 11.65 -15.25 24.63
CA THR A 185 11.11 -16.51 25.19
C THR A 185 9.91 -16.28 26.12
N GLY A 186 8.99 -17.26 26.15
CA GLY A 186 7.85 -17.22 27.08
C GLY A 186 6.84 -16.09 26.83
N HIS A 187 6.86 -15.45 25.66
CA HIS A 187 5.82 -14.50 25.26
C HIS A 187 4.47 -15.21 25.07
N ARG A 188 3.37 -14.53 25.41
CA ARG A 188 2.02 -15.09 25.31
C ARG A 188 1.04 -14.08 24.73
N VAL A 189 0.22 -14.55 23.80
CA VAL A 189 -0.92 -13.82 23.25
C VAL A 189 -2.18 -14.61 23.56
N THR A 190 -3.15 -13.99 24.22
CA THR A 190 -4.46 -14.58 24.55
C THR A 190 -5.56 -13.56 24.34
N GLY A 191 -6.77 -14.02 24.04
CA GLY A 191 -7.96 -13.18 23.96
C GLY A 191 -9.19 -13.92 24.45
#